data_AF-A0A440IBW1-F1
#
_entry.id   AF-A0A440IBW1-F1
#
_cell.length_a   1.000
_cell.length_b   1.000
_cell.length_c   1.000
_cell.angle_alpha   90.00
_cell.angle_beta   90.00
_cell.angle_gamma   90.00
#
_symmetry.space_group_name_H-M   'P 1'
#
loop_
_entity.id
_entity.type
_entity.pdbx_description
1 polymer ?
#
loop_
_entity_poly.entity_id
_entity_poly.type
_entity_poly.pdbx_seq_one_letter_code
_entity_poly.pdbx_strand_id
1 'polypeptide(L)'
;MSYAVKEMFYSLQGEGRHTGRPAVFCRFAGCNLWSGRERDRAKAACNFCDTDFVGVNGIGGGRFNDASSLAIAIENMWGGGASERFVVLTGGEPLLQVGDEILSELHDLGFEIALETNGTLAAPNTIDWITVSPKGATTLVQTAGNELKLVFPQAGLDPAGFEKLAFDHFLLQPLDGPQLEANTAAAIAYCLQHPRWRLSLQTHKFMGIR
;
A
#
# COMPACT_ATOMS: atom_id res chain seq x y z
N MET A 1 21.85 -4.06 -1.09
CA MET A 1 21.09 -4.45 0.13
C MET A 1 20.32 -5.75 -0.11
N SER A 2 20.01 -6.60 0.90
CA SER A 2 19.14 -7.78 0.72
C SER A 2 17.67 -7.45 1.03
N TYR A 3 16.75 -8.02 0.25
CA TYR A 3 15.31 -7.81 0.36
C TYR A 3 14.59 -9.10 0.78
N ALA A 4 13.69 -9.00 1.76
CA ALA A 4 12.79 -10.05 2.19
C ALA A 4 11.37 -9.76 1.66
N VAL A 5 10.94 -10.56 0.69
CA VAL A 5 9.66 -10.39 -0.01
C VAL A 5 8.73 -11.53 0.38
N LYS A 6 7.54 -11.18 0.89
CA LYS A 6 6.49 -12.14 1.24
C LYS A 6 5.96 -12.83 0.00
N GLU A 7 5.59 -12.05 -1.01
CA GLU A 7 5.02 -12.52 -2.27
C GLU A 7 5.16 -11.47 -3.37
N MET A 8 5.14 -11.95 -4.62
CA MET A 8 4.99 -11.16 -5.84
C MET A 8 3.93 -11.79 -6.75
N PHE A 9 3.06 -10.96 -7.32
CA PHE A 9 2.02 -11.42 -8.23
C PHE A 9 1.58 -10.32 -9.18
N TYR A 10 1.08 -10.70 -10.36
CA TYR A 10 0.53 -9.79 -11.35
C TYR A 10 -0.99 -9.80 -11.30
N SER A 11 -1.60 -8.62 -11.14
CA SER A 11 -3.05 -8.46 -10.99
C SER A 11 -3.47 -7.03 -11.39
N LEU A 12 -4.69 -6.63 -11.03
CA LEU A 12 -5.17 -5.25 -11.12
C LEU A 12 -5.07 -4.57 -9.76
N GLN A 13 -4.61 -3.32 -9.73
CA GLN A 13 -4.71 -2.49 -8.53
C GLN A 13 -6.17 -2.39 -8.11
N GLY A 14 -6.46 -2.83 -6.89
CA GLY A 14 -7.82 -2.95 -6.39
C GLY A 14 -8.30 -1.71 -5.62
N GLU A 15 -7.41 -0.77 -5.32
CA GLU A 15 -7.65 0.37 -4.44
C GLU A 15 -7.17 1.70 -5.04
N GLY A 16 -7.60 2.82 -4.46
CA GLY A 16 -7.06 4.13 -4.77
C GLY A 16 -7.40 4.63 -6.19
N ARG A 17 -6.71 5.68 -6.62
CA ARG A 17 -6.89 6.31 -7.93
C ARG A 17 -6.45 5.42 -9.10
N HIS A 18 -5.59 4.45 -8.84
CA HIS A 18 -5.15 3.46 -9.82
C HIS A 18 -6.03 2.20 -9.86
N THR A 19 -7.20 2.18 -9.20
CA THR A 19 -8.12 1.05 -9.27
C THR A 19 -8.38 0.61 -10.71
N GLY A 20 -8.17 -0.68 -11.00
CA GLY A 20 -8.32 -1.31 -12.32
C GLY A 20 -7.06 -1.33 -13.18
N ARG A 21 -5.95 -0.68 -12.77
CA ARG A 21 -4.69 -0.66 -13.53
C ARG A 21 -3.92 -1.98 -13.34
N PRO A 22 -3.44 -2.64 -14.40
CA PRO A 22 -2.54 -3.79 -14.27
C PRO A 22 -1.24 -3.43 -13.53
N ALA A 23 -0.82 -4.26 -12.58
CA ALA A 23 0.35 -4.03 -11.74
C ALA A 23 1.01 -5.35 -11.34
N VAL A 24 2.35 -5.37 -11.27
CA VAL A 24 3.03 -6.32 -10.39
C VAL A 24 2.96 -5.78 -8.97
N PHE A 25 2.44 -6.57 -8.05
CA PHE A 25 2.53 -6.29 -6.62
C PHE A 25 3.80 -6.94 -6.08
N CYS A 26 4.64 -6.14 -5.42
CA CYS A 26 5.77 -6.65 -4.64
C CYS A 26 5.50 -6.37 -3.16
N ARG A 27 5.14 -7.42 -2.40
CA ARG A 27 4.81 -7.33 -0.98
C ARG A 27 6.04 -7.67 -0.14
N PHE A 28 6.68 -6.65 0.44
CA PHE A 28 7.78 -6.82 1.39
C PHE A 28 7.32 -7.46 2.72
N ALA A 29 8.20 -8.26 3.33
CA ALA A 29 7.93 -8.87 4.64
C ALA A 29 8.19 -7.89 5.80
N GLY A 30 7.35 -7.94 6.84
CA GLY A 30 7.52 -7.17 8.07
C GLY A 30 6.98 -5.74 8.06
N CYS A 31 6.51 -5.26 9.21
CA CYS A 31 5.93 -3.93 9.42
C CYS A 31 6.41 -3.34 10.75
N ASN A 32 6.53 -2.02 10.85
CA ASN A 32 6.89 -1.32 12.07
C ASN A 32 5.70 -1.02 13.00
N LEU A 33 4.45 -1.23 12.55
CA LEU A 33 3.24 -0.96 13.33
C LEU A 33 2.57 -2.21 13.91
N TRP A 34 2.93 -3.39 13.41
CA TRP A 34 2.47 -4.68 13.93
C TRP A 34 3.47 -5.78 13.55
N SER A 35 3.69 -6.74 14.46
CA SER A 35 4.60 -7.87 14.24
C SER A 35 4.10 -8.87 13.18
N GLY A 36 2.83 -8.79 12.79
CA GLY A 36 2.15 -9.77 11.95
C GLY A 36 1.72 -11.04 12.71
N ARG A 37 1.96 -11.12 14.02
CA ARG A 37 1.52 -12.25 14.86
C ARG A 37 0.23 -11.89 15.57
N GLU A 38 -0.77 -12.75 15.46
CA GLU A 38 -2.10 -12.53 16.06
C GLU A 38 -2.06 -12.27 17.57
N ARG A 39 -1.16 -12.95 18.30
CA ARG A 39 -0.97 -12.74 19.74
C ARG A 39 -0.58 -11.31 20.12
N ASP A 40 0.00 -10.54 19.19
CA ASP A 40 0.46 -9.17 19.41
C ASP A 40 -0.56 -8.14 18.90
N ARG A 41 -1.57 -8.54 18.10
CA ARG A 41 -2.50 -7.65 17.39
C ARG A 41 -3.23 -6.68 18.32
N ALA A 42 -3.71 -7.17 19.47
CA ALA A 42 -4.48 -6.36 20.42
C ALA A 42 -3.68 -5.17 21.01
N LYS A 43 -2.35 -5.23 21.01
CA LYS A 43 -1.44 -4.19 21.52
C LYS A 43 -0.70 -3.44 20.41
N ALA A 44 -0.94 -3.80 19.15
CA ALA A 44 -0.25 -3.23 18.01
C ALA A 44 -0.75 -1.81 17.72
N ALA A 45 0.11 -0.96 17.17
CA ALA A 45 -0.28 0.38 16.71
C ALA A 45 -1.26 0.31 15.53
N CYS A 46 -1.12 -0.72 14.68
CA CYS A 46 -2.11 -1.10 13.67
C CYS A 46 -2.71 -2.47 14.02
N ASN A 47 -3.96 -2.50 14.48
CA ASN A 47 -4.63 -3.72 14.95
C ASN A 47 -5.68 -4.28 13.97
N PHE A 48 -5.89 -3.62 12.84
CA PHE A 48 -6.93 -3.96 11.86
C PHE A 48 -6.37 -4.44 10.51
N CYS A 49 -5.07 -4.73 10.43
CA CYS A 49 -4.44 -5.20 9.19
C CYS A 49 -5.06 -6.52 8.70
N ASP A 50 -5.37 -6.58 7.41
CA ASP A 50 -5.99 -7.71 6.69
C ASP A 50 -4.98 -8.55 5.89
N THR A 51 -3.69 -8.22 6.01
CA THR A 51 -2.62 -8.75 5.15
C THR A 51 -1.68 -9.68 5.94
N ASP A 52 -1.37 -10.85 5.38
CA ASP A 52 -0.25 -11.68 5.85
C ASP A 52 1.06 -11.19 5.21
N PHE A 53 1.93 -10.61 6.03
CA PHE A 53 3.27 -10.14 5.64
C PHE A 53 4.40 -10.84 6.40
N VAL A 54 4.12 -11.95 7.08
CA VAL A 54 5.14 -12.67 7.87
C VAL A 54 5.83 -13.73 7.02
N GLY A 55 7.16 -13.70 7.02
CA GLY A 55 7.98 -14.64 6.26
C GLY A 55 8.09 -14.29 4.77
N VAL A 56 8.69 -15.21 4.02
CA VAL A 56 9.03 -15.05 2.58
C VAL A 56 8.52 -16.23 1.74
N ASN A 57 7.38 -16.78 2.13
CA ASN A 57 6.89 -18.09 1.69
C ASN A 57 5.68 -18.02 0.74
N GLY A 58 5.27 -16.83 0.31
CA GLY A 58 4.21 -16.67 -0.68
C GLY A 58 4.71 -16.90 -2.11
N ILE A 59 3.79 -16.78 -3.06
CA ILE A 59 4.09 -16.92 -4.50
C ILE A 59 5.09 -15.84 -4.89
N GLY A 60 6.18 -16.20 -5.59
CA GLY A 60 7.25 -15.24 -5.90
C GLY A 60 7.99 -14.68 -4.68
N GLY A 61 7.68 -15.16 -3.47
CA GLY A 61 8.35 -14.77 -2.24
C GLY A 61 9.75 -15.35 -2.14
N GLY A 62 10.61 -14.67 -1.39
CA GLY A 62 11.99 -15.10 -1.20
C GLY A 62 12.87 -14.05 -0.54
N ARG A 63 14.14 -14.41 -0.41
CA ARG A 63 15.20 -13.44 -0.12
C ARG A 63 15.97 -13.15 -1.40
N PHE A 64 16.03 -11.88 -1.75
CA PHE A 64 16.81 -11.37 -2.88
C PHE A 64 18.08 -10.72 -2.33
N ASN A 65 19.22 -11.01 -2.93
CA ASN A 65 20.52 -10.61 -2.38
C ASN A 65 20.85 -9.15 -2.66
N ASP A 66 20.26 -8.60 -3.72
CA ASP A 66 20.51 -7.26 -4.26
C ASP A 66 19.27 -6.74 -5.00
N ALA A 67 19.34 -5.48 -5.42
CA ALA A 67 18.24 -4.79 -6.10
C ALA A 67 17.98 -5.37 -7.49
N SER A 68 19.05 -5.68 -8.23
CA SER A 68 18.94 -6.23 -9.59
C SER A 68 18.21 -7.58 -9.61
N SER A 69 18.52 -8.50 -8.69
CA SER A 69 17.81 -9.79 -8.60
C SER A 69 16.33 -9.65 -8.23
N LEU A 70 15.96 -8.66 -7.42
CA LEU A 70 14.57 -8.34 -7.13
C LEU A 70 13.87 -7.71 -8.34
N ALA A 71 14.51 -6.74 -9.00
CA ALA A 71 13.95 -6.05 -10.16
C ALA A 71 13.67 -7.01 -11.33
N ILE A 72 14.61 -7.93 -11.62
CA ILE A 72 14.42 -9.00 -12.62
C ILE A 72 13.26 -9.93 -12.22
N ALA A 73 13.11 -10.25 -10.94
CA ALA A 73 12.01 -11.08 -10.48
C ALA A 73 10.65 -10.38 -10.62
N ILE A 74 10.59 -9.07 -10.36
CA ILE A 74 9.41 -8.23 -10.62
C ILE A 74 9.10 -8.17 -12.12
N GLU A 75 10.11 -7.95 -12.97
CA GLU A 75 9.94 -7.93 -14.43
C GLU A 75 9.37 -9.26 -14.96
N ASN A 76 9.89 -10.38 -14.48
CA ASN A 76 9.41 -11.71 -14.89
C ASN A 76 7.95 -11.98 -14.51
N MET A 77 7.39 -11.25 -13.55
CA MET A 77 5.97 -11.35 -13.21
C MET A 77 5.08 -10.53 -14.17
N TRP A 78 5.63 -9.55 -14.87
CA TRP A 78 4.85 -8.67 -15.72
C TRP A 78 4.30 -9.41 -16.94
N GLY A 79 2.97 -9.54 -17.00
CA GLY A 79 2.27 -10.20 -18.11
C GLY A 79 1.89 -9.27 -19.27
N GLY A 80 2.11 -7.95 -19.13
CA GLY A 80 1.62 -6.92 -20.07
C GLY A 80 2.55 -6.62 -21.26
N GLY A 81 3.62 -7.39 -21.46
CA GLY A 81 4.60 -7.14 -22.53
C GLY A 81 5.60 -6.02 -22.22
N ALA A 82 5.98 -5.23 -23.22
CA ALA A 82 7.05 -4.23 -23.08
C ALA A 82 6.58 -2.80 -22.74
N SER A 83 5.27 -2.57 -22.62
CA SER A 83 4.69 -1.24 -22.39
C SER A 83 3.92 -1.17 -21.08
N GLU A 84 3.73 0.06 -20.56
CA GLU A 84 2.86 0.35 -19.41
C GLU A 84 3.23 -0.43 -18.13
N ARG A 85 4.51 -0.80 -17.99
CA ARG A 85 5.03 -1.53 -16.84
C ARG A 85 4.75 -0.73 -15.57
N PHE A 86 4.04 -1.34 -14.64
CA PHE A 86 3.65 -0.71 -13.39
C PHE A 86 3.84 -1.68 -12.23
N VAL A 87 4.49 -1.21 -11.17
CA VAL A 87 4.74 -2.00 -9.97
C VAL A 87 4.22 -1.26 -8.75
N VAL A 88 3.50 -1.98 -7.90
CA VAL A 88 3.06 -1.50 -6.58
C VAL A 88 3.95 -2.14 -5.53
N LEU A 89 4.84 -1.33 -4.96
CA LEU A 89 5.66 -1.67 -3.81
C LEU A 89 4.81 -1.51 -2.53
N THR A 90 4.55 -2.62 -1.88
CA THR A 90 3.74 -2.71 -0.66
C THR A 90 4.41 -3.70 0.30
N GLY A 91 3.78 -4.14 1.38
CA GLY A 91 4.40 -5.11 2.26
C GLY A 91 3.66 -5.31 3.55
N GLY A 92 4.36 -5.65 4.63
CA GLY A 92 4.11 -4.85 5.82
C GLY A 92 4.44 -3.37 5.50
N GLU A 93 5.50 -2.79 6.04
CA GLU A 93 5.90 -1.43 5.66
C GLU A 93 7.02 -1.47 4.60
N PRO A 94 6.77 -1.09 3.33
CA PRO A 94 7.77 -1.18 2.26
C PRO A 94 9.00 -0.30 2.52
N LEU A 95 8.85 0.87 3.15
CA LEU A 95 9.97 1.78 3.42
C LEU A 95 10.96 1.26 4.49
N LEU A 96 10.72 0.07 5.06
CA LEU A 96 11.74 -0.65 5.83
C LEU A 96 12.84 -1.27 4.96
N GLN A 97 12.59 -1.41 3.65
CA GLN A 97 13.48 -2.11 2.73
C GLN A 97 13.69 -1.36 1.40
N VAL A 98 12.70 -0.59 0.93
CA VAL A 98 12.78 0.17 -0.32
C VAL A 98 13.70 1.38 -0.16
N GLY A 99 14.64 1.53 -1.09
CA GLY A 99 15.54 2.67 -1.22
C GLY A 99 16.02 2.82 -2.66
N ASP A 100 16.93 3.77 -2.90
CA ASP A 100 17.32 4.20 -4.25
C ASP A 100 17.82 3.07 -5.17
N GLU A 101 18.47 2.03 -4.61
CA GLU A 101 18.99 0.89 -5.39
C GLU A 101 17.87 0.17 -6.18
N ILE A 102 16.78 -0.23 -5.51
CA ILE A 102 15.68 -0.95 -6.18
C ILE A 102 14.84 -0.02 -7.06
N LEU A 103 14.71 1.26 -6.69
CA LEU A 103 13.98 2.23 -7.50
C LEU A 103 14.69 2.47 -8.84
N SER A 104 16.01 2.64 -8.83
CA SER A 104 16.81 2.80 -10.05
C SER A 104 16.67 1.59 -10.97
N GLU A 105 16.83 0.37 -10.45
CA GLU A 105 16.74 -0.86 -11.26
C GLU A 105 15.35 -1.04 -11.88
N LEU A 106 14.28 -0.71 -11.16
CA LEU A 106 12.92 -0.78 -11.68
C LEU A 106 12.66 0.28 -12.77
N HIS A 107 13.15 1.51 -12.56
CA HIS A 107 13.09 2.57 -13.57
C HIS A 107 13.89 2.23 -14.83
N ASP A 108 15.08 1.62 -14.69
CA ASP A 108 15.89 1.15 -15.83
C ASP A 108 15.17 0.06 -16.63
N LEU A 109 14.34 -0.75 -15.98
CA LEU A 109 13.43 -1.72 -16.60
C LEU A 109 12.12 -1.07 -17.11
N GLY A 110 11.97 0.25 -17.04
CA GLY A 110 10.84 0.99 -17.55
C GLY A 110 9.55 0.85 -16.73
N PHE A 111 9.65 0.43 -15.47
CA PHE A 111 8.49 0.44 -14.57
C PHE A 111 8.19 1.86 -14.08
N GLU A 112 6.92 2.23 -14.08
CA GLU A 112 6.40 3.25 -13.17
C GLU A 112 6.16 2.61 -11.79
N ILE A 113 6.54 3.32 -10.72
CA ILE A 113 6.58 2.79 -9.36
C ILE A 113 5.54 3.49 -8.48
N ALA A 114 4.59 2.71 -7.98
CA ALA A 114 3.69 3.10 -6.90
C ALA A 114 4.13 2.54 -5.55
N LEU A 115 3.96 3.31 -4.48
CA LEU A 115 4.22 2.92 -3.10
C LEU A 115 2.94 2.97 -2.27
N GLU A 116 2.68 1.90 -1.52
CA GLU A 116 1.62 1.85 -0.50
C GLU A 116 2.27 1.81 0.89
N THR A 117 2.32 2.95 1.60
CA THR A 117 3.00 3.10 2.90
C THR A 117 2.04 3.52 4.01
N ASN A 118 2.37 3.17 5.26
CA ASN A 118 1.68 3.70 6.44
C ASN A 118 2.09 5.14 6.78
N GLY A 119 3.10 5.70 6.11
CA GLY A 119 3.53 7.10 6.20
C GLY A 119 4.38 7.45 7.43
N THR A 120 4.77 6.47 8.25
CA THR A 120 5.64 6.71 9.43
C THR A 120 7.12 6.85 9.08
N LEU A 121 7.48 6.63 7.81
CA LEU A 121 8.82 6.81 7.25
C LEU A 121 8.72 7.74 6.03
N ALA A 122 9.78 8.47 5.75
CA ALA A 122 9.87 9.33 4.56
C ALA A 122 10.18 8.47 3.32
N ALA A 123 9.44 8.71 2.25
CA ALA A 123 9.65 8.07 0.96
C ALA A 123 10.75 8.79 0.14
N PRO A 124 11.58 8.08 -0.63
CA PRO A 124 12.44 8.69 -1.63
C PRO A 124 11.63 9.49 -2.67
N ASN A 125 12.17 10.62 -3.11
CA ASN A 125 11.50 11.52 -4.06
C ASN A 125 11.44 10.97 -5.50
N THR A 126 12.10 9.84 -5.76
CA THR A 126 12.11 9.16 -7.07
C THR A 126 10.92 8.24 -7.27
N ILE A 127 10.05 8.06 -6.27
CA ILE A 127 8.83 7.26 -6.43
C ILE A 127 7.80 8.06 -7.23
N ASP A 128 7.25 7.45 -8.29
CA ASP A 128 6.34 8.12 -9.22
C ASP A 128 4.95 8.37 -8.61
N TRP A 129 4.47 7.42 -7.79
CA TRP A 129 3.18 7.52 -7.11
C TRP A 129 3.24 7.09 -5.63
N ILE A 130 3.01 8.03 -4.72
CA ILE A 130 3.02 7.77 -3.28
C ILE A 130 1.58 7.77 -2.74
N THR A 131 1.13 6.59 -2.29
CA THR A 131 -0.09 6.42 -1.50
C THR A 131 0.26 6.26 -0.02
N VAL A 132 -0.22 7.21 0.79
CA VAL A 132 -0.07 7.19 2.25
C VAL A 132 -1.40 6.81 2.89
N SER A 133 -1.37 5.80 3.75
CA SER A 133 -2.52 5.38 4.54
C SER A 133 -2.22 5.50 6.04
N PRO A 134 -2.56 6.61 6.70
CA PRO A 134 -2.30 6.82 8.13
C PRO A 134 -3.01 5.80 9.02
N LYS A 135 -2.42 5.47 10.18
CA LYS A 135 -2.89 4.42 11.09
C LYS A 135 -2.96 4.93 12.54
N GLY A 136 -4.16 5.02 13.11
CA GLY A 136 -4.38 5.39 14.50
C GLY A 136 -3.61 6.65 14.93
N ALA A 137 -3.08 6.65 16.15
CA ALA A 137 -2.31 7.77 16.71
C ALA A 137 -0.81 7.71 16.39
N THR A 138 -0.40 7.15 15.25
CA THR A 138 1.02 7.11 14.86
C THR A 138 1.50 8.48 14.36
N THR A 139 2.79 8.77 14.56
CA THR A 139 3.41 9.96 14.00
C THR A 139 3.55 9.83 12.49
N LEU A 140 2.90 10.71 11.74
CA LEU A 140 3.01 10.78 10.29
C LEU A 140 4.25 11.59 9.90
N VAL A 141 5.20 10.94 9.22
CA VAL A 141 6.43 11.58 8.69
C VAL A 141 6.22 12.01 7.25
N GLN A 142 5.63 11.13 6.43
CA GLN A 142 5.27 11.44 5.04
C GLN A 142 4.00 12.28 5.00
N THR A 143 4.16 13.60 4.89
CA THR A 143 3.06 14.59 4.94
C THR A 143 2.71 15.17 3.57
N ALA A 144 3.30 14.60 2.51
CA ALA A 144 3.03 14.95 1.12
C ALA A 144 3.03 13.69 0.23
N GLY A 145 2.42 13.75 -0.94
CA GLY A 145 2.38 12.65 -1.90
C GLY A 145 1.23 12.81 -2.88
N ASN A 146 0.94 11.77 -3.66
CA ASN A 146 -0.13 11.84 -4.65
C ASN A 146 -1.49 11.52 -4.01
N GLU A 147 -1.51 10.55 -3.10
CA GLU A 147 -2.74 10.00 -2.55
C GLU A 147 -2.67 9.82 -1.04
N LEU A 148 -3.62 10.41 -0.31
CA LEU A 148 -3.91 10.03 1.07
C LEU A 148 -5.16 9.15 1.08
N LYS A 149 -4.99 7.87 1.43
CA LYS A 149 -6.06 6.86 1.47
C LYS A 149 -6.26 6.37 2.90
N LEU A 150 -7.19 7.02 3.61
CA LEU A 150 -7.49 6.72 5.00
C LEU A 150 -8.46 5.55 5.12
N VAL A 151 -8.05 4.47 5.80
CA VAL A 151 -8.97 3.41 6.21
C VAL A 151 -9.93 3.98 7.26
N PHE A 152 -11.24 3.76 7.08
CA PHE A 152 -12.28 4.45 7.82
C PHE A 152 -13.46 3.51 8.19
N PRO A 153 -13.98 3.58 9.41
CA PRO A 153 -13.58 4.46 10.52
C PRO A 153 -12.34 3.93 11.27
N GLN A 154 -11.62 4.84 11.90
CA GLN A 154 -10.59 4.53 12.90
C GLN A 154 -10.88 5.35 14.17
N ALA A 155 -10.84 4.70 15.33
CA ALA A 155 -11.11 5.38 16.60
C ALA A 155 -10.11 6.52 16.84
N GLY A 156 -10.62 7.72 17.12
CA GLY A 156 -9.80 8.89 17.41
C GLY A 156 -9.19 9.59 16.19
N LEU A 157 -9.52 9.17 14.96
CA LEU A 157 -9.12 9.85 13.73
C LEU A 157 -10.32 10.46 13.01
N ASP A 158 -10.27 11.78 12.84
CA ASP A 158 -11.18 12.53 11.97
C ASP A 158 -10.48 12.79 10.62
N PRO A 159 -11.07 12.40 9.47
CA PRO A 159 -10.47 12.67 8.17
C PRO A 159 -10.11 14.15 7.97
N ALA A 160 -10.89 15.09 8.51
CA ALA A 160 -10.64 16.53 8.38
C ALA A 160 -9.26 16.96 8.92
N GLY A 161 -8.69 16.20 9.86
CA GLY A 161 -7.34 16.44 10.41
C GLY A 161 -6.22 16.30 9.36
N PHE A 162 -6.45 15.57 8.27
CA PHE A 162 -5.46 15.32 7.22
C PHE A 162 -5.55 16.32 6.06
N GLU A 163 -6.61 17.12 5.97
CA GLU A 163 -6.87 18.01 4.84
C GLU A 163 -5.84 19.13 4.64
N LYS A 164 -5.00 19.40 5.64
CA LYS A 164 -3.91 20.39 5.53
C LYS A 164 -2.63 19.81 4.96
N LEU A 165 -2.55 18.49 4.80
CA LEU A 165 -1.39 17.81 4.25
C LEU A 165 -1.33 17.99 2.73
N ALA A 166 -0.13 17.87 2.17
CA ALA A 166 0.15 18.17 0.76
C ALA A 166 -0.07 16.93 -0.13
N PHE A 167 -1.33 16.50 -0.26
CA PHE A 167 -1.74 15.41 -1.15
C PHE A 167 -2.67 15.89 -2.27
N ASP A 168 -2.53 15.31 -3.46
CA ASP A 168 -3.40 15.63 -4.61
C ASP A 168 -4.80 15.06 -4.46
N HIS A 169 -4.91 13.91 -3.79
CA HIS A 169 -6.14 13.16 -3.62
C HIS A 169 -6.36 12.72 -2.17
N PHE A 170 -7.61 12.84 -1.71
CA PHE A 170 -8.06 12.41 -0.38
C PHE A 170 -9.14 11.34 -0.55
N LEU A 171 -8.89 10.15 -0.02
CA LEU A 171 -9.79 9.02 -0.17
C LEU A 171 -10.10 8.38 1.19
N LEU A 172 -11.35 7.93 1.33
CA LEU A 172 -11.78 7.05 2.40
C LEU A 172 -11.95 5.64 1.87
N GLN A 173 -11.28 4.69 2.52
CA GLN A 173 -11.44 3.27 2.29
C GLN A 173 -12.23 2.66 3.44
N PRO A 174 -13.40 2.05 3.20
CA PRO A 174 -14.13 1.35 4.24
C PRO A 174 -13.24 0.30 4.90
N LEU A 175 -13.18 0.33 6.23
CA LEU A 175 -12.49 -0.68 7.01
C LEU A 175 -13.20 -2.03 6.81
N ASP A 176 -12.46 -3.00 6.31
CA ASP A 176 -12.97 -4.36 6.13
C ASP A 176 -13.14 -5.09 7.48
N GLY A 177 -13.99 -6.11 7.47
CA GLY A 177 -14.30 -6.95 8.62
C GLY A 177 -15.81 -7.06 8.89
N PRO A 178 -16.21 -7.48 10.10
CA PRO A 178 -17.62 -7.78 10.42
C PRO A 178 -18.59 -6.61 10.24
N GLN A 179 -18.09 -5.37 10.17
CA GLN A 179 -18.87 -4.14 10.03
C GLN A 179 -18.72 -3.49 8.64
N LEU A 180 -18.23 -4.20 7.63
CA LEU A 180 -17.94 -3.65 6.30
C LEU A 180 -19.12 -2.85 5.71
N GLU A 181 -20.35 -3.36 5.81
CA GLU A 181 -21.54 -2.66 5.29
C GLU A 181 -21.75 -1.30 5.98
N ALA A 182 -21.69 -1.27 7.31
CA ALA A 182 -21.82 -0.05 8.09
C ALA A 182 -20.65 0.93 7.83
N ASN A 183 -19.43 0.42 7.74
CA ASN A 183 -18.24 1.22 7.44
C ASN A 183 -18.30 1.83 6.03
N THR A 184 -18.84 1.08 5.07
CA THR A 184 -19.07 1.55 3.70
C THR A 184 -20.11 2.66 3.68
N ALA A 185 -21.24 2.48 4.37
CA ALA A 185 -22.26 3.51 4.48
C ALA A 185 -21.72 4.80 5.14
N ALA A 186 -20.89 4.66 6.19
CA ALA A 186 -20.27 5.79 6.86
C ALA A 186 -19.26 6.53 5.96
N ALA A 187 -18.41 5.81 5.22
CA ALA A 187 -17.48 6.41 4.27
C ALA A 187 -18.20 7.15 3.13
N ILE A 188 -19.27 6.57 2.59
CA ILE A 188 -20.13 7.21 1.58
C ILE A 188 -20.74 8.50 2.14
N ALA A 189 -21.36 8.42 3.33
CA ALA A 189 -21.98 9.58 3.97
C ALA A 189 -20.97 10.72 4.18
N TYR A 190 -19.75 10.39 4.62
CA TYR A 190 -18.68 11.39 4.79
C TYR A 190 -18.28 12.02 3.46
N CYS A 191 -18.01 11.23 2.41
CA CYS A 191 -17.63 11.77 1.10
C CYS A 191 -18.73 12.66 0.49
N LEU A 192 -20.02 12.31 0.69
CA LEU A 192 -21.14 13.13 0.23
C LEU A 192 -21.23 14.48 0.97
N GLN A 193 -20.85 14.52 2.25
CA GLN A 193 -20.82 15.75 3.06
C GLN A 193 -19.53 16.57 2.82
N HIS A 194 -18.43 15.91 2.45
CA HIS A 194 -17.10 16.48 2.26
C HIS A 194 -16.54 16.11 0.88
N PRO A 195 -16.97 16.76 -0.21
CA PRO A 195 -16.68 16.33 -1.60
C PRO A 195 -15.21 16.43 -2.04
N ARG A 196 -14.34 16.96 -1.18
CA ARG A 196 -12.89 16.83 -1.32
C ARG A 196 -12.46 15.35 -1.21
N TRP A 197 -13.16 14.59 -0.38
CA TRP A 197 -12.93 13.16 -0.16
C TRP A 197 -13.66 12.33 -1.21
N ARG A 198 -13.02 11.23 -1.62
CA ARG A 198 -13.59 10.24 -2.55
C ARG A 198 -13.59 8.86 -1.92
N LEU A 199 -14.51 8.01 -2.35
CA LEU A 199 -14.54 6.63 -1.90
C LEU A 199 -13.45 5.80 -2.63
N SER A 200 -12.65 5.05 -1.89
CA SER A 200 -11.77 3.98 -2.37
C SER A 200 -12.35 2.65 -1.93
N LEU A 201 -12.74 1.79 -2.87
CA LEU A 201 -13.21 0.44 -2.54
C LEU A 201 -12.06 -0.55 -2.69
N GLN A 202 -12.10 -1.65 -1.94
CA GLN A 202 -11.20 -2.79 -2.14
C GLN A 202 -11.76 -3.71 -3.22
N THR A 203 -11.73 -3.24 -4.47
CA THR A 203 -12.43 -3.87 -5.59
C THR A 203 -11.98 -5.29 -5.89
N HIS A 204 -10.70 -5.59 -5.63
CA HIS A 204 -10.11 -6.93 -5.75
C HIS A 204 -10.88 -7.98 -4.93
N LYS A 205 -11.40 -7.62 -3.74
CA LYS A 205 -12.20 -8.51 -2.88
C LYS A 205 -13.54 -8.89 -3.53
N PHE A 206 -14.18 -7.97 -4.24
CA PHE A 206 -15.43 -8.24 -4.97
C PHE A 206 -15.19 -9.03 -6.25
N MET A 207 -14.07 -8.77 -6.94
CA MET A 207 -13.71 -9.45 -8.18
C MET A 207 -13.13 -10.86 -7.96
N GLY A 208 -12.77 -11.22 -6.73
CA GLY A 208 -12.14 -12.50 -6.42
C GLY A 208 -10.73 -12.63 -6.99
N ILE A 209 -10.05 -11.49 -7.18
CA ILE A 209 -8.64 -11.44 -7.64
C ILE A 209 -7.75 -11.02 -6.46
N ARG A 210 -6.45 -11.31 -6.59
CA ARG A 210 -5.45 -10.90 -5.61
C ARG A 210 -5.04 -9.45 -5.79
#